data_AF-A0A6G7A4S8-F1
#
_entry.id   AF-A0A6G7A4S8-F1
#
_cell.length_a   1.000
_cell.length_b   1.000
_cell.length_c   1.000
_cell.angle_alpha   90.00
_cell.angle_beta   90.00
_cell.angle_gamma   90.00
#
_symmetry.space_group_name_H-M   'P 1'
#
loop_
_entity.id
_entity.type
_entity.pdbx_description
1 polymer ?
#
loop_
_entity_poly.entity_id
_entity_poly.type
_entity_poly.pdbx_seq_one_letter_code
_entity_poly.pdbx_strand_id
1 'polypeptide(L)' 'MGHEALRASQTGLDLRIVAGELWQGDQHLGLASPEQRKDLPEMLVMGAALVEKKAAAIP' A
#
# COMPACT_ATOMS: atom_id res chain seq x y z
N MET A 1 9.34 18.27 -15.32
CA MET A 1 9.72 16.92 -15.75
C MET A 1 9.52 16.01 -14.54
N GLY A 2 8.68 14.96 -14.60
CA GLY A 2 8.58 14.00 -13.49
C GLY A 2 7.17 13.61 -13.03
N HIS A 3 6.15 13.68 -13.89
CA HIS A 3 4.81 13.16 -13.60
C HIS A 3 4.33 12.25 -14.75
N GLU A 4 5.24 11.53 -15.40
CA GLU A 4 4.82 10.46 -16.31
C GLU A 4 4.58 9.20 -15.50
N ALA A 5 3.36 8.66 -15.60
CA ALA A 5 3.06 7.34 -15.10
C ALA A 5 3.99 6.33 -15.80
N LEU A 6 4.63 5.47 -15.00
CA LEU A 6 5.54 4.44 -15.50
C LEU A 6 4.79 3.54 -16.50
N ARG A 7 5.46 3.24 -17.62
CA ARG A 7 4.93 2.27 -18.58
C ARG A 7 4.98 0.88 -17.96
N ALA A 8 4.04 0.01 -18.34
CA ALA A 8 3.95 -1.36 -17.81
C ALA A 8 5.24 -2.19 -18.03
N SER A 9 6.06 -1.84 -19.03
CA SER A 9 7.35 -2.49 -19.31
C SER A 9 8.52 -1.99 -18.44
N GLN A 10 8.30 -0.99 -17.58
CA GLN A 10 9.33 -0.38 -16.72
C GLN A 10 9.25 -0.83 -15.26
N THR A 11 8.50 -1.92 -14.99
CA THR A 11 8.39 -2.50 -13.64
C THR A 11 9.74 -3.03 -13.17
N GLY A 12 10.11 -2.72 -11.91
CA GLY A 12 11.38 -3.15 -11.33
C GLY A 12 12.61 -2.36 -11.78
N LEU A 13 12.43 -1.29 -12.56
CA LEU A 13 13.51 -0.38 -12.98
C LEU A 13 13.32 1.04 -12.45
N ASP A 14 12.21 1.35 -11.79
CA ASP A 14 11.98 2.64 -11.19
C ASP A 14 12.73 2.75 -9.86
N LEU A 15 13.64 3.71 -9.77
CA LEU A 15 14.32 4.07 -8.54
C LEU A 15 13.63 5.30 -7.95
N ARG A 16 13.36 5.29 -6.65
CA ARG A 16 12.69 6.38 -5.93
C ARG A 16 13.50 6.75 -4.69
N ILE A 17 13.51 8.04 -4.37
CA ILE A 17 14.09 8.51 -3.11
C ILE A 17 12.98 8.51 -2.05
N VAL A 18 13.12 7.67 -1.04
CA VAL A 18 12.20 7.58 0.11
C VAL A 18 13.00 7.89 1.36
N ALA A 19 12.60 8.92 2.11
CA ALA A 19 13.29 9.37 3.32
C ALA A 19 14.82 9.61 3.16
N GLY A 20 15.26 10.02 1.96
CA GLY A 20 16.68 10.27 1.67
C GLY A 20 17.48 9.04 1.22
N GLU A 21 16.86 7.87 1.19
CA GLU A 21 17.46 6.64 0.70
C GLU A 21 16.98 6.30 -0.72
N LEU A 22 17.83 5.65 -1.50
CA LEU A 22 17.49 5.18 -2.84
C LEU A 22 16.84 3.79 -2.76
N TRP A 23 15.55 3.73 -3.07
CA TRP A 23 14.75 2.51 -3.03
C TRP A 23 14.37 2.09 -4.44
N GLN A 24 14.39 0.78 -4.69
CA GLN A 24 13.77 0.22 -5.89
C GLN A 24 12.25 0.25 -5.73
N GLY A 25 11.56 0.59 -6.81
CA GLY A 25 10.11 0.60 -6.86
C GLY A 25 9.57 -0.78 -6.55
N ASP A 26 8.67 -0.84 -5.57
CA ASP A 26 8.05 -2.07 -5.15
C ASP A 26 7.11 -2.57 -6.26
N GLN A 27 7.33 -3.79 -6.74
CA GLN A 27 6.51 -4.43 -7.77
C GLN A 27 5.11 -4.79 -7.25
N HIS A 28 4.92 -4.78 -5.93
CA HIS A 28 3.65 -4.99 -5.26
C HIS A 28 2.89 -3.68 -5.01
N LEU A 29 3.52 -2.52 -5.25
CA LEU A 29 2.83 -1.23 -5.26
C LEU A 29 2.12 -1.02 -6.61
N GLY A 30 0.79 -1.09 -6.57
CA GLY A 30 -0.05 -0.90 -7.76
C GLY A 30 -1.52 -0.75 -7.40
N LEU A 31 -2.36 -0.54 -8.40
CA LEU A 31 -3.81 -0.57 -8.19
C LEU A 31 -4.22 -2.00 -7.82
N ALA A 32 -4.89 -2.15 -6.68
CA ALA A 32 -5.46 -3.43 -6.27
C ALA A 32 -6.42 -3.94 -7.37
N SER A 33 -6.31 -5.23 -7.70
CA SER A 33 -7.20 -5.89 -8.66
C SER A 33 -8.65 -5.91 -8.16
N PRO A 34 -9.65 -6.10 -9.04
CA PRO A 34 -11.04 -6.23 -8.61
C PRO A 34 -11.25 -7.33 -7.57
N GLU A 35 -10.53 -8.45 -7.67
CA GLU A 35 -10.58 -9.55 -6.71
C GLU A 35 -10.00 -9.14 -5.36
N GLN A 36 -8.84 -8.48 -5.34
CA GLN A 36 -8.21 -7.98 -4.11
C GLN A 36 -9.08 -6.94 -3.39
N ARG A 37 -9.90 -6.20 -4.12
CA ARG A 37 -10.84 -5.21 -3.54
C ARG A 37 -12.03 -5.86 -2.84
N LYS A 38 -12.36 -7.13 -3.13
CA LYS A 38 -13.50 -7.82 -2.49
C LYS A 38 -13.27 -8.02 -0.99
N ASP A 39 -12.02 -8.23 -0.60
CA ASP A 39 -11.65 -8.51 0.78
C ASP A 39 -11.43 -7.22 1.60
N LEU A 40 -11.37 -6.07 0.92
CA LEU A 40 -11.13 -4.77 1.56
C LEU A 40 -12.15 -4.43 2.67
N PRO A 41 -13.47 -4.62 2.50
CA PRO A 41 -14.43 -4.35 3.57
C PRO A 41 -14.17 -5.20 4.82
N GLU A 42 -13.82 -6.48 4.66
CA GLU A 42 -13.54 -7.38 5.78
C GLU A 42 -12.29 -6.95 6.54
N MET A 43 -11.24 -6.57 5.80
CA MET A 43 -10.00 -6.03 6.39
C MET A 43 -10.26 -4.75 7.20
N LEU A 44 -11.11 -3.86 6.71
CA LEU A 44 -11.47 -2.61 7.41
C LEU A 44 -12.21 -2.90 8.72
N VAL A 45 -13.18 -3.82 8.71
CA VAL A 45 -13.92 -4.24 9.92
C VAL A 45 -12.96 -4.86 10.94
N MET A 46 -12.09 -5.77 10.51
CA MET A 46 -11.09 -6.37 11.38
C MET A 46 -10.16 -5.32 11.99
N GLY A 47 -9.66 -4.37 11.18
CA GLY A 47 -8.82 -3.28 11.64
C GLY A 47 -9.50 -2.42 12.71
N ALA A 48 -10.75 -2.03 12.49
CA ALA A 48 -11.53 -1.26 13.46
C ALA A 48 -11.69 -2.01 14.80
N ALA A 49 -12.07 -3.29 14.74
CA ALA A 49 -12.23 -4.12 15.94
C ALA A 49 -10.95 -4.25 16.76
N LEU A 50 -9.79 -4.36 16.10
CA LEU A 50 -8.48 -4.41 16.77
C LEU A 50 -8.17 -3.09 17.49
N VAL A 51 -8.50 -1.95 16.87
CA VAL A 51 -8.30 -0.63 17.47
C VAL A 51 -9.21 -0.45 18.69
N GLU A 52 -10.50 -0.77 18.57
CA GLU A 52 -11.46 -0.67 19.68
C GLU A 52 -11.04 -1.54 20.85
N LYS A 53 -10.64 -2.79 20.59
CA LYS A 53 -10.14 -3.70 21.61
C LYS A 53 -8.90 -3.14 22.33
N LYS A 54 -7.97 -2.54 21.58
CA LYS A 54 -6.79 -1.92 22.16
C LYS A 54 -7.17 -0.70 23.00
N ALA A 55 -8.07 0.15 22.53
CA ALA A 55 -8.54 1.32 23.26
C ALA A 55 -9.23 0.93 24.58
N ALA A 56 -10.07 -0.11 24.56
CA ALA A 56 -10.72 -0.64 25.76
C ALA A 56 -9.75 -1.24 26.79
N ALA A 57 -8.54 -1.58 26.37
CA ALA A 57 -7.48 -2.11 27.24
C ALA A 57 -6.55 -1.02 27.81
N ILE A 58 -6.73 0.26 27.42
CA ILE A 58 -6.01 1.39 27.99
C ILE A 58 -6.79 1.85 29.25
N PRO A 59 -6.16 1.89 30.44
CA PRO A 59 -6.83 2.28 31.69
C PRO A 59 -7.32 3.72 31.71
#